data_AF-A0A6C0JUN2-F1
#
_entry.id   AF-A0A6C0JUN2-F1
#
_cell.length_a   1.000
_cell.length_b   1.000
_cell.length_c   1.000
_cell.angle_alpha   90.00
_cell.angle_beta   90.00
_cell.angle_gamma   90.00
#
_symmetry.space_group_name_H-M   'P 1'
#
loop_
_entity.id
_entity.type
_entity.pdbx_description
1 polymer ?
#
loop_
_entity_poly.entity_id
_entity_poly.type
_entity_poly.pdbx_seq_one_letter_code
_entity_poly.pdbx_strand_id
1 'polypeptide(L)'
;MTAVYPTKYILVVVTRKGCPACMHLGRTWETTVKFIRNEFSGTLLDIKRLDISEASTPSFLRSPGFVKMFPYFMIFRRADYDGCVSTGKPNPDLTNVYYDHSKTNTLPRPDDLMGWIKTSLHAPSGSYQTIESSNQIIFYPVK
;
A
#
# COMPACT_ATOMS: atom_id res chain seq x y z
N MET A 1 27.39 3.35 -9.10
CA MET A 1 26.79 4.38 -8.23
C MET A 1 25.81 3.68 -7.30
N THR A 2 26.09 3.67 -5.99
CA THR A 2 25.26 3.00 -4.97
C THR A 2 24.07 3.89 -4.63
N ALA A 3 22.85 3.42 -4.90
CA ALA A 3 21.64 4.10 -4.48
C ALA A 3 21.54 4.06 -2.95
N VAL A 4 21.73 5.21 -2.31
CA VAL A 4 21.38 5.42 -0.90
C VAL A 4 19.86 5.47 -0.85
N TYR A 5 19.22 4.46 -0.25
CA TYR A 5 17.78 4.46 -0.01
C TYR A 5 17.51 5.04 1.37
N PRO A 6 17.18 6.34 1.48
CA PRO A 6 16.89 6.94 2.79
C PRO A 6 15.62 6.38 3.43
N THR A 7 14.75 5.69 2.67
CA THR A 7 13.48 5.10 3.13
C THR A 7 13.49 3.57 3.10
N LYS A 8 13.11 2.95 4.22
CA LYS A 8 13.06 1.48 4.34
C LYS A 8 11.82 0.89 3.68
N TYR A 9 10.71 1.61 3.72
CA TYR A 9 9.40 1.16 3.23
C TYR A 9 8.78 2.16 2.27
N ILE A 10 7.85 1.67 1.45
CA ILE A 10 7.02 2.46 0.55
C ILE A 10 5.57 2.02 0.65
N LEU A 11 4.68 2.94 1.02
CA LEU A 11 3.24 2.81 0.91
C LEU A 11 2.81 3.19 -0.51
N VAL A 12 2.29 2.24 -1.27
CA VAL A 12 1.76 2.43 -2.61
C VAL A 12 0.24 2.39 -2.53
N VAL A 13 -0.40 3.46 -2.98
CA VAL A 13 -1.85 3.59 -3.07
C VAL A 13 -2.26 3.63 -4.54
N VAL A 14 -2.82 2.55 -5.03
CA VAL A 14 -3.26 2.41 -6.42
C VAL A 14 -4.71 2.85 -6.53
N THR A 15 -4.98 3.77 -7.44
CA THR A 15 -6.30 4.35 -7.71
C THR A 15 -6.70 4.09 -9.16
N ARG A 16 -7.97 4.34 -9.49
CA ARG A 16 -8.47 4.26 -10.86
C ARG A 16 -9.39 5.44 -11.14
N LYS A 17 -9.25 6.06 -12.30
CA LYS A 17 -10.20 7.10 -12.75
C LYS A 17 -11.64 6.57 -12.73
N GLY A 18 -12.56 7.39 -12.22
CA GLY A 18 -14.00 7.04 -12.12
C GLY A 18 -14.39 6.20 -10.90
N CYS A 19 -13.45 5.77 -10.06
CA CYS A 19 -13.73 5.11 -8.78
C CYS A 19 -14.22 6.15 -7.73
N PRO A 20 -15.46 6.06 -7.22
CA PRO A 20 -16.00 7.04 -6.26
C PRO A 20 -15.18 7.15 -4.97
N ALA A 21 -14.76 6.00 -4.41
CA ALA A 21 -13.90 5.96 -3.22
C ALA A 21 -12.53 6.63 -3.48
N CYS A 22 -11.99 6.50 -4.69
CA CYS A 22 -10.73 7.11 -5.09
C CYS A 22 -10.85 8.62 -5.27
N MET A 23 -12.01 9.11 -5.73
CA MET A 23 -12.31 10.55 -5.78
C MET A 23 -12.43 11.14 -4.38
N HIS A 24 -13.10 10.43 -3.47
CA HIS A 24 -13.20 10.85 -2.07
C HIS A 24 -11.83 10.89 -1.39
N LEU A 25 -11.02 9.84 -1.58
CA LEU A 25 -9.63 9.79 -1.12
C LEU A 25 -8.83 10.96 -1.70
N GLY A 26 -9.04 11.31 -2.97
CA GLY A 26 -8.36 12.44 -3.59
C GLY A 26 -8.59 13.79 -2.91
N ARG A 27 -9.75 13.98 -2.27
CA ARG A 27 -10.07 15.21 -1.51
C ARG A 27 -9.39 15.24 -0.14
N THR A 28 -9.20 14.07 0.49
CA THR A 28 -8.60 13.94 1.81
C THR A 28 -7.12 13.57 1.77
N TRP A 29 -6.57 13.30 0.58
CA TRP A 29 -5.24 12.73 0.36
C TRP A 29 -4.13 13.52 1.04
N GLU A 30 -4.07 14.84 0.81
CA GLU A 30 -3.03 15.70 1.40
C GLU A 30 -3.07 15.66 2.93
N THR A 31 -4.27 15.69 3.52
CA THR A 31 -4.45 15.57 4.97
C THR A 31 -4.00 14.20 5.47
N THR A 32 -4.37 13.12 4.78
CA THR A 32 -3.96 11.75 5.12
C THR A 32 -2.45 11.57 5.00
N VAL A 33 -1.83 12.06 3.93
CA VAL A 33 -0.37 12.00 3.73
C VAL A 33 0.36 12.80 4.80
N LYS A 34 -0.11 14.01 5.11
CA LYS A 34 0.48 14.83 6.18
C LYS A 34 0.39 14.13 7.53
N PHE A 35 -0.76 13.51 7.83
CA PHE A 35 -0.95 12.73 9.05
C PHE A 35 0.01 11.54 9.13
N ILE A 36 0.15 10.76 8.05
CA ILE A 36 1.08 9.63 7.98
C ILE A 36 2.54 10.10 8.12
N ARG A 37 2.94 11.16 7.41
CA ARG A 37 4.31 11.71 7.47
C ARG A 37 4.66 12.36 8.80
N ASN A 38 3.67 12.87 9.55
CA ASN A 38 3.92 13.37 10.90
C ASN A 38 4.20 12.22 11.88
N GLU A 39 3.55 11.07 11.68
CA GLU A 39 3.71 9.90 12.54
C GLU A 39 4.98 9.10 12.23
N PHE A 40 5.31 8.95 10.95
CA PHE A 40 6.52 8.25 10.51
C PHE A 40 7.53 9.28 10.02
N SER A 41 8.70 9.33 10.65
CA SER A 41 9.79 10.19 10.17
C SER A 41 10.02 9.94 8.67
N GLY A 42 10.32 11.01 7.92
CA GLY A 42 10.48 10.94 6.45
C GLY A 42 11.58 10.00 5.94
N THR A 43 12.32 9.34 6.85
CA THR A 43 13.33 8.32 6.57
C THR A 43 12.82 6.89 6.73
N LEU A 44 11.60 6.66 7.22
CA LEU A 44 11.07 5.30 7.40
C LEU A 44 10.16 4.87 6.25
N LEU A 45 9.25 5.75 5.84
CA LEU A 45 8.15 5.43 4.92
C LEU A 45 8.00 6.48 3.81
N ASP A 46 8.18 6.07 2.57
CA ASP A 46 7.78 6.84 1.39
C ASP A 46 6.30 6.56 1.05
N ILE A 47 5.60 7.51 0.43
CA ILE A 47 4.19 7.35 0.06
C ILE A 47 4.02 7.73 -1.40
N LYS A 48 3.54 6.77 -2.21
CA LYS A 48 3.21 6.98 -3.62
C LYS A 48 1.74 6.71 -3.88
N ARG A 49 1.10 7.63 -4.60
CA ARG A 49 -0.21 7.41 -5.20
C ARG A 49 -0.06 7.23 -6.70
N LEU A 50 -0.66 6.19 -7.25
CA LEU A 50 -0.57 5.84 -8.66
C LEU A 50 -1.99 5.66 -9.22
N ASP A 51 -2.26 6.13 -10.43
CA ASP A 51 -3.47 5.74 -11.18
C ASP A 51 -3.12 4.56 -12.07
N ILE A 52 -3.82 3.43 -11.89
CA ILE A 52 -3.61 2.21 -12.67
C ILE A 52 -3.70 2.43 -14.18
N SER A 53 -4.44 3.46 -14.60
CA SER A 53 -4.67 3.83 -15.99
C SER A 53 -3.51 4.61 -16.61
N GLU A 54 -2.58 5.12 -15.80
CA GLU A 54 -1.43 5.88 -16.28
C GLU A 54 -0.30 4.96 -16.81
N ALA A 55 0.35 5.39 -17.90
CA ALA A 55 1.49 4.67 -18.46
C ALA A 55 2.69 4.62 -17.50
N SER A 56 2.84 5.63 -16.64
CA SER A 56 3.85 5.73 -15.58
C SER A 56 3.69 4.68 -14.49
N THR A 57 2.50 4.08 -14.34
CA THR A 57 2.25 3.06 -13.32
C THR A 57 3.02 1.78 -13.67
N PRO A 58 3.83 1.24 -12.75
CA PRO A 58 4.57 0.00 -12.95
C PRO A 58 3.70 -1.14 -13.48
N SER A 59 4.16 -1.83 -14.52
CA SER A 59 3.40 -2.87 -15.21
C SER A 59 2.97 -4.01 -14.29
N PHE A 60 3.77 -4.36 -13.29
CA PHE A 60 3.44 -5.44 -12.36
C PHE A 60 2.13 -5.19 -11.60
N LEU A 61 1.77 -3.93 -11.34
CA LEU A 61 0.51 -3.54 -10.69
C LEU A 61 -0.71 -3.83 -11.58
N ARG A 62 -0.52 -3.91 -12.90
CA ARG A 62 -1.55 -4.28 -13.88
C ARG A 62 -1.65 -5.79 -14.08
N SER A 63 -0.83 -6.60 -13.39
CA SER A 63 -0.89 -8.05 -13.50
C SER A 63 -2.28 -8.55 -13.06
N PRO A 64 -2.91 -9.46 -13.82
CA PRO A 64 -4.22 -10.00 -13.46
C PRO A 64 -4.25 -10.54 -12.03
N GLY A 65 -5.25 -10.12 -11.25
CA GLY A 65 -5.44 -10.58 -9.87
C GLY A 65 -4.53 -9.93 -8.81
N PHE A 66 -3.60 -9.05 -9.21
CA PHE A 66 -2.71 -8.36 -8.27
C PHE A 66 -3.43 -7.21 -7.54
N VAL A 67 -3.95 -6.23 -8.29
CA VAL A 67 -4.86 -5.21 -7.74
C VAL A 67 -6.29 -5.70 -7.88
N LYS A 68 -6.93 -6.01 -6.75
CA LYS A 68 -8.28 -6.58 -6.73
C LYS A 68 -9.40 -5.54 -6.57
N MET A 69 -9.08 -4.37 -6.03
CA MET A 69 -10.06 -3.32 -5.75
C MET A 69 -9.42 -1.93 -5.73
N PHE A 70 -10.22 -0.87 -5.72
CA PHE A 70 -9.72 0.51 -5.69
C PHE A 70 -10.43 1.35 -4.60
N PRO A 71 -9.71 2.22 -3.87
CA PRO A 71 -8.24 2.35 -3.86
C PRO A 71 -7.57 1.12 -3.26
N TYR A 72 -6.37 0.75 -3.70
CA TYR A 72 -5.63 -0.40 -3.19
C TYR A 72 -4.39 0.08 -2.44
N PHE A 73 -4.31 -0.19 -1.14
CA PHE A 73 -3.17 0.19 -0.31
C PHE A 73 -2.24 -1.00 -0.16
N MET A 74 -0.95 -0.80 -0.39
CA MET A 74 0.08 -1.83 -0.22
C MET A 74 1.33 -1.22 0.41
N ILE A 75 2.00 -1.95 1.30
CA ILE A 75 3.31 -1.56 1.82
C ILE A 75 4.36 -2.56 1.33
N PHE A 76 5.46 -2.03 0.81
CA PHE A 76 6.63 -2.80 0.39
C PHE A 76 7.86 -2.34 1.18
N ARG A 77 8.86 -3.20 1.32
CA ARG A 77 10.22 -2.69 1.52
C ARG A 77 10.69 -2.01 0.23
N ARG A 78 11.58 -1.03 0.35
CA ARG A 78 11.99 -0.25 -0.82
C ARG A 78 12.69 -1.10 -1.88
N ALA A 79 13.65 -1.94 -1.48
CA ALA A 79 14.38 -2.82 -2.40
C ALA A 79 13.45 -3.80 -3.15
N ASP A 80 12.42 -4.28 -2.45
CA ASP A 80 11.42 -5.21 -2.94
C ASP A 80 10.52 -4.57 -4.01
N TYR A 81 10.04 -3.35 -3.74
CA TYR A 81 9.29 -2.57 -4.72
C TYR A 81 10.15 -2.26 -5.95
N ASP A 82 11.39 -1.81 -5.77
CA ASP A 82 12.29 -1.47 -6.88
C ASP A 82 12.63 -2.72 -7.72
N GLY A 83 12.75 -3.90 -7.10
CA GLY A 83 12.86 -5.19 -7.77
C GLY A 83 11.64 -5.54 -8.63
N CYS A 84 10.41 -5.36 -8.10
CA CYS A 84 9.17 -5.54 -8.87
C CYS A 84 9.06 -4.57 -10.06
N VAL A 85 9.46 -3.31 -9.85
CA VAL A 85 9.48 -2.30 -10.93
C VAL A 85 10.47 -2.70 -12.02
N SER A 86 11.69 -3.10 -11.65
CA SER A 86 12.76 -3.48 -12.59
C SER A 86 12.42 -4.73 -13.39
N THR A 87 11.86 -5.75 -12.74
CA THR A 87 11.50 -7.02 -13.40
C THR A 87 10.15 -6.96 -14.14
N GLY A 88 9.32 -5.96 -13.84
CA GLY A 88 7.95 -5.86 -14.35
C GLY A 88 7.02 -6.95 -13.84
N LYS A 89 7.44 -7.75 -12.86
CA LYS A 89 6.69 -8.89 -12.32
C LYS A 89 6.41 -8.69 -10.83
N PRO A 90 5.23 -9.12 -10.35
CA PRO A 90 5.01 -9.21 -8.92
C PRO A 90 5.95 -10.29 -8.37
N ASN A 91 6.62 -10.01 -7.27
CA ASN A 91 7.40 -11.03 -6.59
C ASN A 91 6.43 -11.92 -5.77
N PRO A 92 6.40 -13.24 -6.03
CA PRO A 92 5.49 -14.16 -5.34
C PRO A 92 5.79 -14.28 -3.85
N ASP A 93 7.04 -14.07 -3.44
CA ASP A 93 7.47 -14.11 -2.03
C ASP A 93 7.24 -12.78 -1.31
N LEU A 94 6.96 -11.71 -2.08
CA LEU A 94 6.67 -10.40 -1.50
C LEU A 94 5.22 -10.36 -1.10
N THR A 95 5.06 -10.61 0.19
CA THR A 95 3.82 -10.38 0.87
C THR A 95 3.51 -8.91 0.90
N ASN A 96 2.70 -8.49 -0.05
CA ASN A 96 2.04 -7.21 0.01
C ASN A 96 1.15 -7.27 1.24
N VAL A 97 1.52 -6.57 2.30
CA VAL A 97 0.53 -6.22 3.30
C VAL A 97 -0.37 -5.23 2.56
N TYR A 98 -1.61 -5.65 2.28
CA TYR A 98 -2.58 -4.82 1.60
C TYR A 98 -3.77 -4.56 2.51
N TYR A 99 -4.36 -3.37 2.41
CA TYR A 99 -5.57 -3.06 3.14
C TYR A 99 -6.78 -3.61 2.37
N ASP A 100 -7.40 -4.67 2.89
CA ASP A 100 -8.65 -5.19 2.34
C ASP A 100 -9.84 -4.42 2.92
N HIS A 101 -10.46 -3.55 2.11
CA HIS A 101 -11.73 -2.88 2.45
C HIS A 101 -12.92 -3.46 1.70
N SER A 102 -12.78 -4.64 1.07
CA SER A 102 -13.87 -5.26 0.28
C SER A 102 -15.09 -5.58 1.13
N LYS A 103 -14.90 -5.84 2.43
CA LYS A 103 -15.98 -6.09 3.38
C LYS A 103 -16.72 -4.82 3.79
N THR A 104 -16.06 -3.67 3.80
CA THR A 104 -16.64 -2.42 4.32
C THR A 104 -17.11 -1.46 3.23
N ASN A 105 -16.66 -1.63 1.97
CA ASN A 105 -16.99 -0.77 0.82
C ASN A 105 -16.81 0.74 1.10
N THR A 106 -16.01 1.07 2.11
CA THR A 106 -15.79 2.42 2.62
C THR A 106 -14.30 2.62 2.80
N LEU A 107 -13.85 3.85 2.59
CA LEU A 107 -12.45 4.18 2.85
C LEU A 107 -12.13 3.91 4.33
N PRO A 108 -10.92 3.40 4.63
CA PRO A 108 -10.49 3.27 6.01
C PRO A 108 -10.53 4.63 6.70
N ARG A 109 -10.94 4.65 7.98
CA ARG A 109 -10.75 5.84 8.79
C ARG A 109 -9.24 6.11 8.93
N PRO A 110 -8.82 7.37 9.09
CA PRO A 110 -7.41 7.70 9.24
C PRO A 110 -6.70 6.88 10.35
N ASP A 111 -7.39 6.64 11.47
CA ASP A 111 -6.85 5.87 12.60
C ASP A 111 -6.69 4.38 12.26
N ASP A 112 -7.66 3.78 11.55
CA ASP A 112 -7.59 2.38 11.11
C ASP A 112 -6.45 2.17 10.11
N LEU A 113 -6.33 3.11 9.15
CA LEU A 113 -5.23 3.12 8.19
C LEU A 113 -3.89 3.26 8.91
N MET A 114 -3.80 4.14 9.91
CA MET A 114 -2.59 4.33 10.70
C MET A 114 -2.21 3.08 11.50
N GLY A 115 -3.18 2.48 12.19
CA GLY A 115 -2.99 1.23 12.94
C GLY A 115 -2.50 0.10 12.04
N TRP A 116 -3.07 -0.01 10.84
CA TRP A 116 -2.63 -0.95 9.82
C TRP A 116 -1.20 -0.66 9.33
N ILE A 117 -0.84 0.59 9.02
CA ILE A 117 0.54 0.94 8.60
C ILE A 117 1.53 0.57 9.71
N LYS A 118 1.27 0.98 10.96
CA LYS A 118 2.16 0.68 12.11
C LYS A 118 2.39 -0.83 12.24
N THR A 119 1.31 -1.60 12.17
CA THR A 119 1.38 -3.06 12.27
C THR A 119 2.11 -3.69 11.09
N SER A 120 1.91 -3.16 9.88
CA SER A 120 2.58 -3.61 8.65
C SER A 120 4.10 -3.40 8.69
N LEU A 121 4.56 -2.28 9.25
CA LEU A 121 5.99 -1.96 9.34
C LEU A 121 6.76 -2.88 10.30
N HIS A 122 6.06 -3.53 11.24
CA HIS A 122 6.63 -4.46 12.20
C HIS A 122 6.36 -5.94 11.85
N ALA A 123 5.66 -6.21 10.75
CA ALA A 123 5.32 -7.56 10.35
C ALA A 123 6.57 -8.33 9.87
N PRO A 124 6.71 -9.62 10.24
CA PRO A 124 7.72 -10.48 9.65
C PRO A 124 7.48 -10.63 8.13
N SER A 125 8.56 -10.65 7.35
CA SER A 125 8.49 -10.93 5.90
C SER A 125 7.70 -12.23 5.67
N GLY A 126 6.78 -12.29 4.71
CA GLY A 126 5.96 -13.49 4.49
C GLY A 126 4.51 -13.44 4.99
N SER A 127 4.05 -12.32 5.58
CA SER A 127 2.74 -12.22 6.24
C SER A 127 1.80 -11.19 5.60
N TYR A 128 0.57 -11.57 5.23
CA TYR A 128 -0.44 -10.58 4.77
C TYR A 128 -1.43 -10.30 5.89
N GLN A 129 -1.92 -9.05 5.93
CA GLN A 129 -2.85 -8.59 6.96
C GLN A 129 -4.18 -8.23 6.33
N THR A 130 -5.27 -8.68 6.92
CA THR A 130 -6.61 -8.21 6.60
C THR A 130 -7.27 -7.65 7.85
N ILE A 131 -8.07 -6.59 7.68
CA ILE A 131 -8.92 -6.05 8.74
C ILE A 131 -10.32 -6.61 8.51
N GLU A 132 -10.72 -7.59 9.33
CA GLU A 132 -11.97 -8.32 9.10
C GLU A 132 -13.18 -7.66 9.77
N SER A 133 -12.99 -6.82 10.79
CA SER A 133 -14.04 -6.09 11.52
C SER A 133 -13.40 -5.18 12.58
N SER A 134 -14.04 -4.04 12.89
CA SER A 134 -13.74 -3.05 13.95
C SER A 134 -12.52 -3.37 14.83
N ASN A 135 -11.32 -3.02 14.37
CA ASN A 135 -10.02 -3.03 15.07
C ASN A 135 -9.26 -4.35 15.21
N GLN A 136 -9.66 -5.46 14.56
CA GLN A 136 -8.82 -6.67 14.56
C GLN A 136 -8.04 -6.82 13.24
N ILE A 137 -6.72 -6.67 13.36
CA ILE A 137 -5.76 -6.99 12.30
C ILE A 137 -5.39 -8.47 12.43
N ILE A 138 -5.74 -9.27 11.43
CA ILE A 138 -5.44 -10.70 11.41
C ILE A 138 -4.30 -10.95 10.45
N PHE A 139 -3.28 -11.68 10.91
CA PHE A 139 -2.14 -12.11 10.10
C PHE A 139 -2.42 -13.50 9.53
N TYR A 140 -2.31 -13.62 8.22
CA TYR A 140 -2.33 -14.90 7.56
C TYR A 140 -0.93 -15.19 7.00
N PRO A 141 -0.38 -16.40 7.27
CA PRO A 141 0.85 -16.82 6.61
C PRO A 141 0.59 -16.96 5.11
N VAL A 142 1.50 -16.45 4.28
CA VAL A 142 1.51 -16.78 2.85
C VAL A 142 2.04 -18.21 2.72
N LYS A 143 1.28 -19.06 2.02
CA LYS A 143 1.69 -20.42 1.65
C LYS A 143 2.67 -20.40 0.50
#